data_AF-A0A167P915-F1
#
_entry.id   AF-A0A167P915-F1
#
_cell.length_a   1.000
_cell.length_b   1.000
_cell.length_c   1.000
_cell.angle_alpha   90.00
_cell.angle_beta   90.00
_cell.angle_gamma   90.00
#
_symmetry.space_group_name_H-M   'P 1'
#
loop_
_entity.id
_entity.type
_entity.pdbx_description
1 polymer ?
#
loop_
_entity_poly.entity_id
_entity_poly.type
_entity_poly.pdbx_seq_one_letter_code
_entity_poly.pdbx_strand_id
1 'polypeptide(L)'
;MPLAIPLPDLRPYASLVLLFLPLIIQHARRLYHSLTVPSRHPPPQPLPPTTRRLWHTLLFLHTLYTLLLLTLARPHNIFTSLHAPLSAPVSALHTILRLAPGSVPAHVAAPHVLRLLQSAPTRSAYVRFGHAAIAACTYCEHPADYELFALSGRTVSYALEAAWGMLLAGGWTRRHECRPMLLTLLAALLVGETYVLRNVEVDIDAGSSIMWHDTLWLARQTIFLLLPLSLPLLPPAPPPQPAPLLHLLPRLDTLSQHLTFLRLQRSSIPRSPSLRAALTSFWEQDARSRTAAWEDPALREKAEELGLPLAQDGPVWQAGKGAVHRVWHMAGLPMLKDADEALEGEDVVVRRR
;
A
#
# COMPACT_ATOMS: atom_id res chain seq x y z
N MET A 1 -3.47 14.15 -32.07
CA MET A 1 -4.81 13.56 -31.87
C MET A 1 -5.09 13.50 -30.38
N PRO A 2 -6.21 14.03 -29.87
CA PRO A 2 -6.55 13.93 -28.46
C PRO A 2 -6.86 12.46 -28.13
N LEU A 3 -6.22 11.91 -27.09
CA LEU A 3 -6.55 10.61 -26.51
C LEU A 3 -7.96 10.70 -25.92
N ALA A 4 -8.98 10.36 -26.71
CA ALA A 4 -10.32 10.12 -26.19
C ALA A 4 -10.35 8.68 -25.66
N ILE A 5 -9.92 8.49 -24.41
CA ILE A 5 -10.16 7.24 -23.69
C ILE A 5 -11.68 7.17 -23.45
N PRO A 6 -12.39 6.15 -23.96
CA PRO A 6 -13.82 6.03 -23.72
C PRO A 6 -14.08 5.92 -22.21
N LEU A 7 -14.92 6.82 -21.67
CA LEU A 7 -15.34 6.88 -20.26
C LEU A 7 -15.77 5.55 -19.61
N PRO A 8 -16.38 4.55 -20.29
CA PRO A 8 -16.71 3.28 -19.66
C PRO A 8 -15.50 2.46 -19.17
N ASP A 9 -14.31 2.66 -19.72
CA ASP A 9 -13.09 1.93 -19.33
C ASP A 9 -12.36 2.51 -18.11
N LEU A 10 -12.87 3.61 -17.54
CA LEU A 10 -12.34 4.19 -16.30
C LEU A 10 -12.80 3.47 -15.03
N ARG A 11 -13.79 2.57 -15.10
CA ARG A 11 -14.32 1.85 -13.93
C ARG A 11 -13.26 1.16 -13.07
N PRO A 12 -12.27 0.47 -13.64
CA PRO A 12 -11.32 -0.24 -12.80
C PRO A 12 -10.20 0.72 -12.32
N TYR A 13 -9.98 1.86 -12.98
CA TYR A 13 -9.18 2.99 -12.46
C TYR A 13 -9.87 3.66 -11.27
N ALA A 14 -11.20 3.79 -11.30
CA ALA A 14 -11.96 4.31 -10.19
C ALA A 14 -11.77 3.45 -8.93
N SER A 15 -11.68 2.12 -9.04
CA SER A 15 -11.45 1.24 -7.89
C SER A 15 -10.07 1.42 -7.24
N LEU A 16 -9.01 1.55 -8.04
CA LEU A 16 -7.65 1.81 -7.54
C LEU A 16 -7.51 3.22 -7.00
N VAL A 17 -8.06 4.22 -7.72
CA VAL A 17 -8.12 5.58 -7.23
C VAL A 17 -8.87 5.57 -5.91
N LEU A 18 -10.07 4.99 -5.79
CA LEU A 18 -10.83 4.91 -4.53
C LEU A 18 -10.05 4.20 -3.41
N LEU A 19 -9.26 3.17 -3.71
CA LEU A 19 -8.45 2.44 -2.72
C LEU A 19 -7.27 3.28 -2.20
N PHE A 20 -6.60 4.03 -3.08
CA PHE A 20 -5.47 4.88 -2.70
C PHE A 20 -5.86 6.32 -2.37
N LEU A 21 -7.06 6.77 -2.74
CA LEU A 21 -7.60 8.10 -2.51
C LEU A 21 -7.55 8.49 -1.04
N PRO A 22 -7.98 7.67 -0.05
CA PRO A 22 -7.89 8.07 1.34
C PRO A 22 -6.44 8.28 1.80
N LEU A 23 -5.50 7.45 1.32
CA LEU A 23 -4.07 7.60 1.62
C LEU A 23 -3.49 8.86 0.96
N ILE A 24 -3.79 9.08 -0.33
CA ILE A 24 -3.36 10.25 -1.08
C ILE A 24 -3.94 11.53 -0.45
N ILE A 25 -5.23 11.55 -0.11
CA ILE A 25 -5.89 12.68 0.56
C ILE A 25 -5.26 12.91 1.94
N GLN A 26 -5.01 11.86 2.72
CA GLN A 26 -4.37 11.98 4.03
C GLN A 26 -2.96 12.59 3.92
N HIS A 27 -2.16 12.11 2.96
CA HIS A 27 -0.81 12.65 2.73
C HIS A 27 -0.85 14.06 2.14
N ALA A 28 -1.73 14.34 1.20
CA ALA A 28 -1.94 15.67 0.63
C ALA A 28 -2.41 16.66 1.69
N ARG A 29 -3.33 16.26 2.59
CA ARG A 29 -3.74 17.06 3.75
C ARG A 29 -2.58 17.31 4.70
N ARG A 30 -1.77 16.30 5.02
CA ARG A 30 -0.59 16.49 5.87
C ARG A 30 0.42 17.44 5.22
N LEU A 31 0.68 17.28 3.93
CA LEU A 31 1.56 18.17 3.17
C LEU A 31 1.00 19.59 3.15
N TYR A 32 -0.27 19.75 2.83
CA TYR A 32 -0.96 21.04 2.82
C TYR A 32 -0.90 21.72 4.19
N HIS A 33 -1.20 20.99 5.27
CA HIS A 33 -1.07 21.51 6.63
C HIS A 33 0.38 21.85 7.00
N SER A 34 1.35 21.05 6.55
CA SER A 34 2.78 21.35 6.78
C SER A 34 3.25 22.62 6.05
N LEU A 35 2.64 22.94 4.91
CA LEU A 35 2.96 24.13 4.12
C LEU A 35 2.21 25.37 4.62
N THR A 36 0.97 25.20 5.12
CA THR A 36 0.09 26.32 5.49
C THR A 36 0.22 26.76 6.94
N VAL A 37 0.60 25.87 7.86
CA VAL A 37 0.77 26.23 9.27
C VAL A 37 2.18 26.79 9.45
N PRO A 38 2.35 28.11 9.70
CA PRO A 38 3.66 28.66 9.97
C PRO A 38 4.20 28.01 11.23
N SER A 39 5.32 27.30 11.07
CA SER A 39 6.01 26.64 12.17
C SER A 39 6.39 27.71 13.19
N ARG A 40 5.73 27.72 14.36
CA ARG A 40 6.17 28.50 15.54
C ARG A 40 7.48 27.99 16.14
N HIS A 41 8.11 27.02 15.50
CA HIS A 41 9.35 26.42 15.95
C HIS A 41 10.56 27.27 15.52
N PRO A 42 11.62 27.28 16.34
CA PRO A 42 12.87 27.93 15.96
C PRO A 42 13.36 27.39 14.61
N PRO A 43 14.06 28.23 13.82
CA PRO A 43 14.53 27.85 12.50
C PRO A 43 15.32 26.53 12.58
N PRO A 44 15.12 25.60 11.62
CA PRO A 44 15.80 24.32 11.62
C PRO A 44 17.31 24.56 11.65
N GLN A 45 17.99 23.97 12.64
CA GLN A 45 19.45 24.01 12.70
C GLN A 45 20.04 23.47 11.39
N PRO A 46 21.02 24.17 10.80
CA PRO A 46 21.63 23.74 9.56
C PRO A 46 22.31 22.39 9.75
N LEU A 47 22.22 21.55 8.71
CA LEU A 47 22.92 20.25 8.67
C LEU A 47 24.44 20.46 8.80
N PRO A 48 25.17 19.52 9.43
CA PRO A 48 26.63 19.54 9.41
C PRO A 48 27.16 19.61 7.97
N PRO A 49 28.25 20.36 7.71
CA PRO A 49 28.76 20.58 6.35
C PRO A 49 29.20 19.28 5.67
N THR A 50 29.63 18.28 6.43
CA THR A 50 29.97 16.94 5.93
C THR A 50 28.73 16.20 5.44
N THR A 51 27.66 16.16 6.25
CA THR A 51 26.38 15.52 5.90
C THR A 51 25.73 16.18 4.70
N ARG A 52 25.77 17.52 4.63
CA ARG A 52 25.25 18.27 3.48
C ARG A 52 25.99 17.92 2.19
N ARG A 53 27.33 17.86 2.23
CA ARG A 53 28.14 17.44 1.06
C ARG A 53 27.80 16.02 0.63
N LEU A 54 27.75 15.08 1.57
CA LEU A 54 27.37 13.69 1.29
C LEU A 54 25.99 13.61 0.62
N TRP A 55 25.00 14.32 1.15
CA TRP A 55 23.65 14.32 0.58
C TRP A 55 23.62 14.86 -0.85
N HIS A 56 24.30 15.98 -1.13
CA HIS A 56 24.40 16.51 -2.49
C HIS A 56 25.13 15.55 -3.44
N THR A 57 26.19 14.87 -2.97
CA THR A 57 26.90 13.88 -3.80
C THR A 57 26.04 12.67 -4.13
N LEU A 58 25.24 12.17 -3.18
CA LEU A 58 24.31 11.07 -3.41
C LEU A 58 23.20 11.47 -4.37
N LEU A 59 22.62 12.66 -4.18
CA LEU A 59 21.60 13.18 -5.09
C LEU A 59 22.15 13.36 -6.51
N PHE A 60 23.34 13.92 -6.64
CA PHE A 60 24.00 14.09 -7.93
C PHE A 60 24.27 12.74 -8.61
N LEU A 61 24.81 11.77 -7.87
CA LEU A 61 25.11 10.44 -8.40
C LEU A 61 23.83 9.73 -8.88
N HIS A 62 22.76 9.78 -8.08
CA HIS A 62 21.46 9.22 -8.45
C HIS A 62 20.87 9.91 -9.70
N THR A 63 20.90 11.24 -9.74
CA THR A 63 20.41 12.04 -10.87
C THR A 63 21.19 11.70 -12.15
N LEU A 64 22.52 11.65 -12.05
CA LEU A 64 23.39 11.29 -13.17
C LEU A 64 23.11 9.86 -13.64
N TYR A 65 23.03 8.90 -12.72
CA TYR A 65 22.70 7.51 -13.05
C TYR A 65 21.36 7.39 -13.78
N THR A 66 20.32 8.06 -13.29
CA THR A 66 18.99 8.03 -13.91
C THR A 66 18.99 8.69 -15.29
N LEU A 67 19.73 9.80 -15.47
CA LEU A 67 19.91 10.42 -16.78
C LEU A 67 20.69 9.54 -17.76
N LEU A 68 21.72 8.84 -17.27
CA LEU A 68 22.45 7.86 -18.08
C LEU A 68 21.55 6.69 -18.49
N LEU A 69 20.69 6.19 -17.60
CA LEU A 69 19.70 5.19 -17.96
C LEU A 69 18.71 5.71 -19.02
N LEU A 70 18.20 6.93 -18.84
CA LEU A 70 17.25 7.56 -19.77
C LEU A 70 17.83 7.71 -21.19
N THR A 71 19.13 8.01 -21.28
CA THR A 71 19.82 8.31 -22.54
C THR A 71 20.44 7.08 -23.19
N LEU A 72 21.09 6.21 -22.41
CA LEU A 72 21.88 5.08 -22.92
C LEU A 72 21.13 3.74 -22.86
N ALA A 73 20.21 3.56 -21.91
CA ALA A 73 19.53 2.28 -21.67
C ALA A 73 18.07 2.29 -22.12
N ARG A 74 17.74 3.12 -23.13
CA ARG A 74 16.39 3.18 -23.68
C ARG A 74 15.99 1.79 -24.23
N PRO A 75 14.80 1.27 -23.88
CA PRO A 75 14.34 0.00 -24.42
C PRO A 75 14.33 0.07 -25.96
N HIS A 76 14.91 -0.94 -26.58
CA HIS A 76 14.93 -1.07 -28.02
C HIS A 76 13.62 -1.68 -28.49
N ASN A 77 13.07 -1.12 -29.56
CA ASN A 77 11.82 -1.58 -30.10
C ASN A 77 11.91 -1.71 -31.63
N ILE A 78 11.79 -2.95 -32.11
CA ILE A 78 11.92 -3.31 -33.53
C ILE A 78 10.96 -2.49 -34.40
N PHE A 79 9.70 -2.32 -33.99
CA PHE A 79 8.68 -1.66 -34.81
C PHE A 79 8.95 -0.15 -34.92
N THR A 80 9.36 0.49 -33.82
CA THR A 80 9.67 1.93 -33.85
C THR A 80 10.99 2.20 -34.54
N SER A 81 12.02 1.36 -34.35
CA SER A 81 13.31 1.49 -35.03
C SER A 81 13.17 1.28 -36.55
N LEU A 82 12.38 0.30 -36.98
CA LEU A 82 12.16 0.00 -38.41
C LEU A 82 11.06 0.85 -39.05
N HIS A 83 10.37 1.68 -38.27
CA HIS A 83 9.18 2.43 -38.72
C HIS A 83 8.13 1.51 -39.37
N ALA A 84 7.98 0.30 -38.84
CA ALA A 84 7.08 -0.72 -39.36
C ALA A 84 5.78 -0.77 -38.55
N PRO A 85 4.61 -0.89 -39.18
CA PRO A 85 3.35 -1.09 -38.46
C PRO A 85 3.34 -2.45 -37.76
N LEU A 86 2.56 -2.60 -36.69
CA LEU A 86 2.49 -3.87 -35.96
C LEU A 86 1.81 -4.99 -36.72
N SER A 87 0.97 -4.64 -37.70
CA SER A 87 0.38 -5.58 -38.65
C SER A 87 1.40 -6.12 -39.65
N ALA A 88 2.60 -5.53 -39.77
CA ALA A 88 3.60 -5.95 -40.75
C ALA A 88 3.94 -7.45 -40.59
N PRO A 89 3.90 -8.25 -41.68
CA PRO A 89 4.27 -9.65 -41.60
C PRO A 89 5.76 -9.80 -41.28
N VAL A 90 6.13 -10.88 -40.59
CA VAL A 90 7.54 -11.12 -40.19
C VAL A 90 8.47 -11.23 -41.38
N SER A 91 7.98 -11.70 -42.53
CA SER A 91 8.72 -11.69 -43.80
C SER A 91 9.12 -10.28 -44.24
N ALA A 92 8.23 -9.29 -44.08
CA ALA A 92 8.55 -7.89 -44.37
C ALA A 92 9.62 -7.36 -43.41
N LEU A 93 9.53 -7.69 -42.11
CA LEU A 93 10.56 -7.31 -41.13
C LEU A 93 11.93 -7.90 -41.51
N HIS A 94 11.98 -9.16 -41.93
CA HIS A 94 13.23 -9.78 -42.42
C HIS A 94 13.79 -9.07 -43.65
N THR A 95 12.94 -8.70 -44.61
CA THR A 95 13.36 -7.95 -45.80
C THR A 95 13.93 -6.59 -45.43
N ILE A 96 13.27 -5.83 -44.54
CA ILE A 96 13.75 -4.52 -44.08
C ILE A 96 15.09 -4.66 -43.35
N LEU A 97 15.23 -5.64 -42.45
CA LEU A 97 16.48 -5.89 -41.73
C LEU A 97 17.64 -6.28 -42.65
N ARG A 98 17.36 -6.99 -43.76
CA ARG A 98 18.36 -7.32 -44.78
C ARG A 98 18.77 -6.11 -45.61
N LEU A 99 17.83 -5.22 -45.92
CA LEU A 99 18.08 -4.00 -46.70
C LEU A 99 18.78 -2.91 -45.89
N ALA A 100 18.58 -2.88 -44.57
CA ALA A 100 19.16 -1.90 -43.65
C ALA A 100 19.96 -2.58 -42.51
N PRO A 101 21.09 -3.24 -42.81
CA PRO A 101 21.92 -3.87 -41.79
C PRO A 101 22.45 -2.80 -40.82
N GLY A 102 22.29 -3.05 -39.51
CA GLY A 102 22.70 -2.12 -38.45
C GLY A 102 21.62 -1.14 -37.97
N SER A 103 20.44 -1.12 -38.60
CA SER A 103 19.29 -0.33 -38.12
C SER A 103 18.81 -0.73 -36.71
N VAL A 104 19.01 -2.00 -36.36
CA VAL A 104 18.62 -2.58 -35.07
C VAL A 104 19.79 -3.44 -34.57
N PRO A 105 20.15 -3.40 -33.26
CA PRO A 105 21.19 -4.27 -32.72
C PRO A 105 20.89 -5.76 -32.94
N ALA A 106 21.92 -6.56 -33.21
CA ALA A 106 21.76 -7.98 -33.55
C ALA A 106 21.03 -8.80 -32.47
N HIS A 107 21.21 -8.46 -31.19
CA HIS A 107 20.52 -9.13 -30.09
C HIS A 107 19.01 -8.84 -30.09
N VAL A 108 18.60 -7.67 -30.59
CA VAL A 108 17.19 -7.27 -30.68
C VAL A 108 16.51 -7.93 -31.87
N ALA A 109 17.21 -8.06 -33.00
CA ALA A 109 16.71 -8.70 -34.21
C ALA A 109 16.99 -10.22 -34.26
N ALA A 110 17.07 -10.89 -33.12
CA ALA A 110 17.41 -12.31 -33.07
C ALA A 110 16.35 -13.17 -33.78
N PRO A 111 16.74 -14.22 -34.55
CA PRO A 111 15.80 -15.03 -35.33
C PRO A 111 14.70 -15.71 -34.51
N HIS A 112 14.96 -16.02 -33.23
CA HIS A 112 13.95 -16.60 -32.35
C HIS A 112 12.86 -15.57 -31.99
N VAL A 113 13.22 -14.32 -31.71
CA VAL A 113 12.25 -13.24 -31.41
C VAL A 113 11.36 -12.99 -32.62
N LEU A 114 11.94 -12.93 -33.82
CA LEU A 114 11.17 -12.74 -35.05
C LEU A 114 10.18 -13.89 -35.30
N ARG A 115 10.57 -15.14 -34.99
CA ARG A 115 9.65 -16.30 -35.04
C ARG A 115 8.50 -16.16 -34.03
N LEU A 116 8.79 -15.76 -32.80
CA LEU A 116 7.77 -15.54 -31.77
C LEU A 116 6.78 -14.43 -32.17
N LEU A 117 7.27 -13.36 -32.80
CA LEU A 117 6.47 -12.27 -33.35
C LEU A 117 5.59 -12.67 -34.55
N GLN A 118 5.59 -13.93 -35.00
CA GLN A 118 4.62 -14.40 -36.00
C GLN A 118 3.20 -14.51 -35.42
N SER A 119 3.08 -14.77 -34.11
CA SER A 119 1.79 -14.90 -33.47
C SER A 119 1.23 -13.53 -33.04
N ALA A 120 -0.05 -13.29 -33.32
CA ALA A 120 -0.77 -12.11 -32.85
C ALA A 120 -0.73 -11.93 -31.31
N PRO A 121 -0.93 -12.97 -30.46
CA PRO A 121 -0.86 -12.80 -29.01
C PRO A 121 0.55 -12.39 -28.54
N THR A 122 1.61 -12.92 -29.16
CA THR A 122 2.97 -12.50 -28.80
C THR A 122 3.29 -11.08 -29.25
N ARG A 123 2.74 -10.60 -30.38
CA ARG A 123 2.83 -9.18 -30.76
C ARG A 123 2.16 -8.27 -29.73
N SER A 124 0.96 -8.64 -29.27
CA SER A 124 0.27 -7.90 -28.21
C SER A 124 1.09 -7.89 -26.91
N ALA A 125 1.64 -9.03 -26.51
CA ALA A 125 2.54 -9.13 -25.36
C ALA A 125 3.82 -8.28 -25.54
N TYR A 126 4.38 -8.22 -26.74
CA TYR A 126 5.54 -7.38 -27.07
C TYR A 126 5.24 -5.89 -26.88
N VAL A 127 4.04 -5.41 -27.27
CA VAL A 127 3.62 -4.02 -27.04
C VAL A 127 3.53 -3.69 -25.56
N ARG A 128 2.94 -4.60 -24.78
CA ARG A 128 2.69 -4.41 -23.35
C ARG A 128 3.96 -4.53 -22.51
N PHE A 129 4.77 -5.56 -22.74
CA PHE A 129 5.88 -5.92 -21.84
C PHE A 129 7.26 -5.60 -22.42
N GLY A 130 7.34 -5.31 -23.71
CA GLY A 130 8.57 -4.91 -24.39
C GLY A 130 9.46 -6.06 -24.83
N HIS A 131 10.53 -5.70 -25.53
CA HIS A 131 11.43 -6.65 -26.17
C HIS A 131 12.09 -7.63 -25.19
N ALA A 132 12.54 -7.14 -24.02
CA ALA A 132 13.25 -7.96 -23.04
C ALA A 132 12.40 -9.14 -22.53
N ALA A 133 11.09 -8.96 -22.35
CA ALA A 133 10.21 -10.02 -21.90
C ALA A 133 10.10 -11.16 -22.94
N ILE A 134 10.05 -10.82 -24.22
CA ILE A 134 9.96 -11.79 -25.31
C ILE A 134 11.30 -12.47 -25.58
N ALA A 135 12.40 -11.73 -25.51
CA ALA A 135 13.73 -12.25 -25.82
C ALA A 135 14.35 -13.08 -24.69
N ALA A 136 14.11 -12.72 -23.43
CA ALA A 136 14.77 -13.35 -22.29
C ALA A 136 13.94 -14.46 -21.63
N CYS A 137 12.61 -14.48 -21.80
CA CYS A 137 11.79 -15.52 -21.19
C CYS A 137 11.75 -16.79 -22.04
N THR A 138 12.46 -17.84 -21.60
CA THR A 138 12.49 -19.14 -22.29
C THR A 138 11.26 -20.00 -22.06
N TYR A 139 10.54 -19.79 -20.96
CA TYR A 139 9.42 -20.64 -20.50
C TYR A 139 8.06 -19.95 -20.61
N CYS A 140 7.96 -18.82 -21.32
CA CYS A 140 6.70 -18.08 -21.44
C CYS A 140 5.88 -18.59 -22.64
N GLU A 141 4.79 -19.29 -22.36
CA GLU A 141 3.85 -19.77 -23.38
C GLU A 141 2.59 -18.90 -23.43
N HIS A 142 2.15 -18.42 -22.26
CA HIS A 142 0.90 -17.70 -22.08
C HIS A 142 1.17 -16.21 -21.83
N PRO A 143 0.23 -15.30 -22.17
CA PRO A 143 0.39 -13.87 -21.90
C PRO A 143 0.68 -13.52 -20.43
N ALA A 144 0.14 -14.32 -19.50
CA ALA A 144 0.36 -14.16 -18.07
C ALA A 144 1.81 -14.46 -17.64
N ASP A 145 2.51 -15.34 -18.35
CA ASP A 145 3.90 -15.69 -18.04
C ASP A 145 4.82 -14.49 -18.31
N TYR A 146 4.58 -13.80 -19.43
CA TYR A 146 5.29 -12.56 -19.78
C TYR A 146 5.00 -11.44 -18.78
N GLU A 147 3.77 -11.36 -18.26
CA GLU A 147 3.40 -10.40 -17.23
C GLU A 147 4.21 -10.63 -15.95
N LEU A 148 4.28 -11.89 -15.48
CA LEU A 148 5.01 -12.26 -14.27
C LEU A 148 6.51 -12.00 -14.43
N PHE A 149 7.08 -12.37 -15.59
CA PHE A 149 8.48 -12.09 -15.91
C PHE A 149 8.77 -10.58 -15.88
N ALA A 150 7.96 -9.79 -16.60
CA ALA A 150 8.11 -8.33 -16.65
C ALA A 150 7.84 -7.66 -15.29
N LEU A 151 6.99 -8.25 -14.45
CA LEU A 151 6.72 -7.74 -13.11
C LEU A 151 7.99 -7.78 -12.25
N SER A 152 8.78 -8.85 -12.31
CA SER A 152 10.01 -8.96 -11.52
C SER A 152 11.03 -7.84 -11.81
N GLY A 153 11.25 -7.50 -13.08
CA GLY A 153 12.13 -6.39 -13.44
C GLY A 153 11.61 -5.04 -12.94
N ARG A 154 10.29 -4.85 -12.98
CA ARG A 154 9.64 -3.64 -12.47
C ARG A 154 9.77 -3.54 -10.96
N THR A 155 9.43 -4.59 -10.22
CA THR A 155 9.51 -4.59 -8.75
C THR A 155 10.92 -4.30 -8.26
N VAL A 156 11.94 -4.87 -8.90
CA VAL A 156 13.35 -4.57 -8.59
C VAL A 156 13.66 -3.09 -8.82
N SER A 157 13.21 -2.50 -9.93
CA SER A 157 13.44 -1.07 -10.20
C SER A 157 12.80 -0.16 -9.15
N TYR A 158 11.56 -0.44 -8.72
CA TYR A 158 10.89 0.30 -7.65
C TYR A 158 11.52 0.06 -6.27
N ALA A 159 11.99 -1.15 -5.99
CA ALA A 159 12.68 -1.47 -4.74
C ALA A 159 14.04 -0.75 -4.64
N LEU A 160 14.80 -0.67 -5.73
CA LEU A 160 16.03 0.09 -5.81
C LEU A 160 15.78 1.59 -5.61
N GLU A 161 14.74 2.13 -6.25
CA GLU A 161 14.38 3.54 -6.06
C GLU A 161 13.91 3.81 -4.62
N ALA A 162 13.14 2.90 -4.03
CA ALA A 162 12.76 2.98 -2.62
C ALA A 162 14.00 2.99 -1.71
N ALA A 163 14.99 2.14 -1.98
CA ALA A 163 16.25 2.12 -1.23
C ALA A 163 17.02 3.45 -1.34
N TRP A 164 17.13 3.99 -2.56
CA TRP A 164 17.73 5.32 -2.79
C TRP A 164 16.97 6.43 -2.07
N GLY A 165 15.66 6.43 -2.19
CA GLY A 165 14.79 7.38 -1.50
C GLY A 165 14.89 7.27 0.03
N MET A 166 15.01 6.06 0.60
CA MET A 166 15.24 5.86 2.04
C MET A 166 16.60 6.39 2.50
N LEU A 167 17.63 6.22 1.68
CA LEU A 167 18.97 6.73 1.92
C LEU A 167 18.99 8.26 1.89
N LEU A 168 18.36 8.87 0.88
CA LEU A 168 18.25 10.33 0.73
C LEU A 168 17.35 10.94 1.83
N ALA A 169 16.27 10.26 2.22
CA ALA A 169 15.41 10.60 3.34
C ALA A 169 15.92 10.05 4.70
N GLY A 170 17.24 9.82 4.80
CA GLY A 170 17.97 9.39 5.99
C GLY A 170 17.56 10.11 7.29
N GLY A 171 17.76 9.45 8.45
CA GLY A 171 17.65 10.14 9.75
C GLY A 171 18.58 11.37 9.84
N TRP A 172 19.68 11.35 9.10
CA TRP A 172 20.62 12.45 8.98
C TRP A 172 20.03 13.71 8.32
N THR A 173 18.98 13.60 7.49
CA THR A 173 18.41 14.74 6.76
C THR A 173 17.20 15.32 7.47
N ARG A 174 16.83 14.77 8.64
CA ARG A 174 15.58 15.09 9.34
C ARG A 174 14.35 14.98 8.43
N ARG A 175 14.37 14.10 7.42
CA ARG A 175 13.25 13.87 6.49
C ARG A 175 12.60 12.51 6.65
N HIS A 176 12.76 11.92 7.83
CA HIS A 176 12.24 10.59 8.15
C HIS A 176 10.70 10.50 8.02
N GLU A 177 9.97 11.61 8.25
CA GLU A 177 8.51 11.67 8.08
C GLU A 177 8.06 11.51 6.62
N CYS A 178 8.92 11.85 5.65
CA CYS A 178 8.63 11.67 4.22
C CYS A 178 8.79 10.22 3.77
N ARG A 179 9.48 9.36 4.54
CA ARG A 179 9.73 7.95 4.17
C ARG A 179 8.45 7.15 3.93
N PRO A 180 7.46 7.12 4.85
CA PRO A 180 6.23 6.38 4.59
C PRO A 180 5.50 6.92 3.35
N MET A 181 5.47 8.25 3.15
CA MET A 181 4.84 8.86 1.97
C MET A 181 5.53 8.45 0.66
N LEU A 182 6.87 8.43 0.67
CA LEU A 182 7.67 8.01 -0.47
C LEU A 182 7.42 6.53 -0.80
N LEU A 183 7.43 5.66 0.21
CA LEU A 183 7.18 4.22 0.03
C LEU A 183 5.75 3.95 -0.46
N THR A 184 4.74 4.62 0.11
CA THR A 184 3.35 4.46 -0.32
C THR A 184 3.15 4.97 -1.74
N LEU A 185 3.78 6.09 -2.12
CA LEU A 185 3.74 6.60 -3.48
C LEU A 185 4.39 5.63 -4.48
N LEU A 186 5.59 5.11 -4.19
CA LEU A 186 6.27 4.15 -5.06
C LEU A 186 5.49 2.84 -5.19
N ALA A 187 4.90 2.34 -4.09
CA ALA A 187 4.04 1.16 -4.13
C ALA A 187 2.77 1.41 -4.97
N ALA A 188 2.13 2.57 -4.81
CA ALA A 188 0.97 2.95 -5.61
C ALA A 188 1.30 3.07 -7.11
N LEU A 189 2.47 3.62 -7.45
CA LEU A 189 2.95 3.71 -8.83
C LEU A 189 3.20 2.33 -9.45
N LEU A 190 3.84 1.40 -8.72
CA LEU A 190 4.06 0.03 -9.19
C LEU A 190 2.73 -0.69 -9.45
N VAL A 191 1.77 -0.57 -8.53
CA VAL A 191 0.44 -1.17 -8.69
C VAL A 191 -0.29 -0.53 -9.86
N GLY A 192 -0.28 0.80 -9.96
CA GLY A 192 -0.90 1.55 -11.05
C GLY A 192 -0.33 1.18 -12.42
N GLU A 193 0.99 1.09 -12.54
CA GLU A 193 1.64 0.67 -13.78
C GLU A 193 1.27 -0.77 -14.18
N THR A 194 1.32 -1.69 -13.21
CA THR A 194 0.96 -3.10 -13.44
C THR A 194 -0.49 -3.22 -13.92
N TYR A 195 -1.37 -2.49 -13.28
CA TYR A 195 -2.77 -2.44 -13.62
C TYR A 195 -3.02 -1.85 -15.02
N VAL A 196 -2.35 -0.75 -15.40
CA VAL A 196 -2.46 -0.18 -16.76
C VAL A 196 -2.05 -1.22 -17.80
N LEU A 197 -0.90 -1.88 -17.61
CA LEU A 197 -0.41 -2.89 -18.55
C LEU A 197 -1.33 -4.10 -18.71
N ARG A 198 -2.03 -4.48 -17.65
CA ARG A 198 -2.98 -5.59 -17.69
C ARG A 198 -4.26 -5.26 -18.45
N ASN A 199 -4.76 -4.04 -18.31
CA ASN A 199 -6.06 -3.63 -18.86
C ASN A 199 -5.96 -2.95 -20.23
N VAL A 200 -4.76 -2.61 -20.70
CA VAL A 200 -4.63 -1.87 -21.95
C VAL A 200 -4.95 -2.74 -23.16
N GLU A 201 -5.97 -2.36 -23.92
CA GLU A 201 -6.27 -3.00 -25.19
C GLU A 201 -5.22 -2.63 -26.23
N VAL A 202 -4.73 -3.63 -26.96
CA VAL A 202 -3.73 -3.46 -28.01
C VAL A 202 -4.40 -3.75 -29.33
N ASP A 203 -4.70 -2.70 -30.08
CA ASP A 203 -5.15 -2.81 -31.46
C ASP A 203 -3.93 -2.93 -32.39
N ILE A 204 -3.84 -4.06 -33.10
CA ILE A 204 -2.74 -4.37 -34.03
C ILE A 204 -3.00 -3.73 -35.41
N ASP A 205 -4.26 -3.45 -35.73
CA ASP A 205 -4.69 -2.99 -37.06
C ASP A 205 -4.72 -1.48 -37.18
N ALA A 206 -4.84 -0.76 -36.05
CA ALA A 206 -4.59 0.66 -35.97
C ALA A 206 -3.11 0.94 -36.30
N GLY A 207 -2.82 1.31 -37.56
CA GLY A 207 -1.47 1.43 -38.15
C GLY A 207 -0.42 2.27 -37.39
N SER A 208 -0.79 2.94 -36.30
CA SER A 208 0.11 3.52 -35.30
C SER A 208 -0.31 3.13 -33.88
N SER A 209 0.16 1.99 -33.38
CA SER A 209 -0.12 1.61 -31.99
C SER A 209 0.91 2.24 -31.04
N ILE A 210 0.43 2.69 -29.88
CA ILE A 210 1.28 3.25 -28.83
C ILE A 210 2.05 2.10 -28.16
N MET A 211 3.37 2.23 -28.11
CA MET A 211 4.24 1.27 -27.42
C MET A 211 4.17 1.51 -25.91
N TRP A 212 3.20 0.86 -25.27
CA TRP A 212 2.91 1.05 -23.84
C TRP A 212 4.10 0.76 -22.93
N HIS A 213 4.92 -0.25 -23.24
CA HIS A 213 6.13 -0.50 -22.46
C HIS A 213 7.13 0.67 -22.53
N ASP A 214 7.31 1.29 -23.70
CA ASP A 214 8.24 2.41 -23.88
C ASP A 214 7.75 3.67 -23.17
N THR A 215 6.45 3.96 -23.28
CA THR A 215 5.83 5.13 -22.64
C THR A 215 5.83 5.00 -21.11
N LEU A 216 5.50 3.83 -20.58
CA LEU A 216 5.51 3.58 -19.14
C LEU A 216 6.93 3.52 -18.58
N TRP A 217 7.89 2.94 -19.30
CA TRP A 217 9.29 2.99 -18.90
C TRP A 217 9.79 4.43 -18.82
N LEU A 218 9.49 5.25 -19.83
CA LEU A 218 9.87 6.67 -19.84
C LEU A 218 9.22 7.42 -18.68
N ALA A 219 7.91 7.24 -18.47
CA ALA A 219 7.18 7.84 -17.36
C ALA A 219 7.74 7.42 -15.99
N ARG A 220 8.15 6.16 -15.84
CA ARG A 220 8.77 5.68 -14.60
C ARG A 220 10.10 6.36 -14.34
N GLN A 221 10.99 6.40 -15.34
CA GLN A 221 12.31 7.03 -15.18
C GLN A 221 12.20 8.54 -14.94
N THR A 222 11.22 9.22 -15.55
CA THR A 222 10.99 10.65 -15.25
C THR A 222 10.48 10.85 -13.83
N ILE A 223 9.61 9.99 -13.33
CA ILE A 223 9.18 10.04 -11.92
C ILE A 223 10.36 9.76 -10.99
N PHE A 224 11.18 8.75 -11.27
CA PHE A 224 12.38 8.42 -10.48
C PHE A 224 13.38 9.57 -10.48
N LEU A 225 13.48 10.35 -11.55
CA LEU A 225 14.30 11.56 -11.59
C LEU A 225 13.69 12.69 -10.75
N LEU A 226 12.38 12.94 -10.89
CA LEU A 226 11.70 14.07 -10.23
C LEU A 226 11.55 13.88 -8.72
N LEU A 227 11.32 12.65 -8.27
CA LEU A 227 11.04 12.31 -6.89
C LEU A 227 12.17 12.75 -5.91
N PRO A 228 13.44 12.38 -6.09
CA PRO A 228 14.53 12.82 -5.22
C PRO A 228 14.86 14.32 -5.40
N LEU A 229 14.66 14.88 -6.60
CA LEU A 229 14.81 16.32 -6.85
C LEU A 229 13.75 17.15 -6.13
N SER A 230 12.57 16.58 -5.86
CA SER A 230 11.51 17.23 -5.07
C SER A 230 11.79 17.23 -3.56
N LEU A 231 12.61 16.30 -3.06
CA LEU A 231 12.96 16.22 -1.64
C LEU A 231 13.45 17.55 -1.06
N PRO A 232 14.40 18.29 -1.66
CA PRO A 232 14.83 19.60 -1.17
C PRO A 232 13.71 20.62 -0.99
N LEU A 233 12.62 20.53 -1.76
CA LEU A 233 11.45 21.41 -1.65
C LEU A 233 10.57 21.08 -0.45
N LEU A 234 10.67 19.86 0.08
CA LEU A 234 9.89 19.45 1.24
C LEU A 234 10.49 20.04 2.54
N PRO A 235 9.63 20.57 3.43
CA PRO A 235 10.09 21.11 4.70
C PRO A 235 10.81 20.02 5.50
N PRO A 236 11.93 20.34 6.17
CA PRO A 236 12.55 19.41 7.10
C PRO A 236 11.58 19.11 8.25
N ALA A 237 11.56 17.85 8.73
CA ALA A 237 10.78 17.52 9.91
C ALA A 237 11.29 18.37 11.09
N PRO A 238 10.39 18.79 12.00
CA PRO A 238 10.79 19.49 13.20
C PRO A 238 11.87 18.67 13.91
N PRO A 239 12.86 19.34 14.56
CA PRO A 239 13.81 18.62 15.39
C PRO A 239 13.01 17.74 16.35
N PRO A 240 13.47 16.50 16.64
CA PRO A 240 12.85 15.68 17.66
C PRO A 240 12.83 16.53 18.92
N GLN A 241 11.66 17.05 19.28
CA GLN A 241 11.51 17.70 20.56
C GLN A 241 11.90 16.63 21.56
N PRO A 242 12.83 16.91 22.50
CA PRO A 242 13.03 15.97 23.59
C PRO A 242 11.64 15.67 24.10
N ALA A 243 11.23 14.39 24.03
CA ALA A 243 9.90 13.98 24.45
C ALA A 243 9.67 14.72 25.75
N PRO A 244 8.62 15.54 25.88
CA PRO A 244 8.41 16.27 27.10
C PRO A 244 8.06 15.22 28.15
N LEU A 245 9.10 14.62 28.74
CA LEU A 245 9.02 13.70 29.86
C LEU A 245 8.21 14.39 30.95
N LEU A 246 8.35 15.71 31.06
CA LEU A 246 7.52 16.60 31.86
C LEU A 246 6.00 16.54 31.56
N HIS A 247 5.57 16.34 30.32
CA HIS A 247 4.15 16.16 29.99
C HIS A 247 3.69 14.70 30.11
N LEU A 248 4.62 13.75 30.04
CA LEU A 248 4.33 12.31 30.22
C LEU A 248 4.32 11.89 31.69
N LEU A 249 5.08 12.56 32.56
CA LEU A 249 5.14 12.34 34.01
C LEU A 249 3.75 12.35 34.67
N PRO A 250 2.89 13.38 34.48
CA PRO A 250 1.56 13.38 35.09
C PRO A 250 0.64 12.27 34.55
N ARG A 251 0.83 11.85 33.29
CA ARG A 251 0.10 10.70 32.71
C ARG A 251 0.59 9.37 33.27
N LEU A 252 1.89 9.23 33.52
CA LEU A 252 2.46 8.05 34.15
C LEU A 252 2.05 7.96 35.62
N ASP A 253 2.01 9.08 36.34
CA ASP A 253 1.54 9.13 37.73
C ASP A 253 0.08 8.73 37.84
N THR A 254 -0.80 9.28 37.00
CA THR A 254 -2.22 8.89 36.99
C THR A 254 -2.42 7.42 36.65
N LEU A 255 -1.66 6.87 35.68
CA LEU A 255 -1.70 5.44 35.40
C LEU A 255 -1.18 4.59 36.57
N SER A 256 -0.11 5.03 37.24
CA SER A 256 0.43 4.33 38.42
C SER A 256 -0.57 4.33 39.58
N GLN A 257 -1.27 5.44 39.79
CA GLN A 257 -2.30 5.61 40.82
C GLN A 257 -3.50 4.71 40.52
N HIS A 258 -3.96 4.67 39.27
CA HIS A 258 -5.05 3.78 38.85
C HIS A 258 -4.68 2.31 39.05
N LEU A 259 -3.47 1.90 38.69
CA LEU A 259 -3.01 0.52 38.90
C LEU A 259 -2.92 0.17 40.39
N THR A 260 -2.46 1.10 41.22
CA THR A 260 -2.37 0.90 42.67
C THR A 260 -3.77 0.80 43.28
N PHE A 261 -4.70 1.67 42.87
CA PHE A 261 -6.10 1.62 43.29
C PHE A 261 -6.76 0.29 42.89
N LEU A 262 -6.58 -0.16 41.64
CA LEU A 262 -7.12 -1.44 41.18
C LEU A 262 -6.55 -2.63 41.96
N ARG A 263 -5.26 -2.60 42.32
CA ARG A 263 -4.64 -3.62 43.18
C ARG A 263 -5.26 -3.62 44.58
N LEU A 264 -5.41 -2.46 45.19
CA LEU A 264 -6.02 -2.32 46.52
C LEU A 264 -7.48 -2.78 46.50
N GLN A 265 -8.26 -2.36 45.50
CA GLN A 265 -9.64 -2.78 45.29
C GLN A 265 -9.74 -4.30 45.14
N ARG A 266 -8.87 -4.93 44.34
CA ARG A 266 -8.86 -6.40 44.18
C ARG A 266 -8.54 -7.12 45.50
N SER A 267 -7.69 -6.54 46.35
CA SER A 267 -7.35 -7.11 47.66
C SER A 267 -8.41 -6.86 48.75
N SER A 268 -9.24 -5.82 48.61
CA SER A 268 -10.26 -5.46 49.59
C SER A 268 -11.58 -6.21 49.39
N ILE A 269 -11.95 -6.53 48.15
CA ILE A 269 -13.15 -7.31 47.82
C ILE A 269 -13.27 -8.62 48.63
N PRO A 270 -12.25 -9.50 48.72
CA PRO A 270 -12.39 -10.74 49.47
C PRO A 270 -12.46 -10.54 50.98
N ARG A 271 -12.15 -9.34 51.52
CA ARG A 271 -12.19 -9.07 52.97
C ARG A 271 -13.55 -8.58 53.44
N SER A 272 -14.33 -7.95 52.56
CA SER A 272 -15.69 -7.49 52.88
C SER A 272 -16.73 -8.53 52.47
N PRO A 273 -17.56 -9.05 53.40
CA PRO A 273 -18.57 -10.04 53.07
C PRO A 273 -19.64 -9.50 52.10
N SER A 274 -20.00 -8.22 52.20
CA SER A 274 -20.99 -7.59 51.31
C SER A 274 -20.48 -7.43 49.89
N LEU A 275 -19.23 -6.98 49.71
CA LEU A 275 -18.62 -6.87 48.38
C LEU A 275 -18.37 -8.23 47.74
N ARG A 276 -18.01 -9.23 48.55
CA ARG A 276 -17.86 -10.61 48.06
C ARG A 276 -19.19 -11.15 47.55
N ALA A 277 -20.27 -10.98 48.31
CA ALA A 277 -21.61 -11.40 47.91
C ALA A 277 -22.11 -10.69 46.64
N ALA A 278 -21.88 -9.37 46.52
CA ALA A 278 -22.21 -8.60 45.33
C ALA A 278 -21.38 -9.03 44.10
N LEU A 279 -20.09 -9.34 44.30
CA LEU A 279 -19.24 -9.83 43.21
C LEU A 279 -19.69 -11.23 42.76
N THR A 280 -20.02 -12.13 43.69
CA THR A 280 -20.54 -13.47 43.32
C THR A 280 -21.87 -13.36 42.59
N SER A 281 -22.80 -12.52 43.06
CA SER A 281 -24.09 -12.35 42.37
C SER A 281 -23.90 -11.74 40.98
N PHE A 282 -23.00 -10.78 40.82
CA PHE A 282 -22.65 -10.22 39.50
C PHE A 282 -22.10 -11.29 38.55
N TRP A 283 -21.17 -12.13 39.00
CA TRP A 283 -20.62 -13.20 38.16
C TRP A 283 -21.64 -14.30 37.85
N GLU A 284 -22.54 -14.62 38.78
CA GLU A 284 -23.63 -15.55 38.54
C GLU A 284 -24.63 -15.00 37.51
N GLN A 285 -24.94 -13.71 37.56
CA GLN A 285 -25.79 -13.04 36.58
C GLN A 285 -25.09 -12.98 35.22
N ASP A 286 -23.81 -12.61 35.17
CA ASP A 286 -23.03 -12.58 33.93
C ASP A 286 -22.88 -13.99 33.33
N ALA A 287 -22.71 -15.03 34.15
CA ALA A 287 -22.68 -16.42 33.70
C ALA A 287 -24.02 -16.82 33.07
N ARG A 288 -25.16 -16.46 33.70
CA ARG A 288 -26.51 -16.71 33.17
C ARG A 288 -26.76 -15.96 31.86
N SER A 289 -26.40 -14.68 31.78
CA SER A 289 -26.54 -13.89 30.54
C SER A 289 -25.66 -14.44 29.42
N ARG A 290 -24.46 -14.94 29.74
CA ARG A 290 -23.60 -15.63 28.76
C ARG A 290 -24.27 -16.90 28.27
N THR A 291 -24.71 -17.79 29.16
CA THR A 291 -25.36 -19.05 28.74
C THR A 291 -26.59 -18.78 27.89
N ALA A 292 -27.42 -17.80 28.25
CA ALA A 292 -28.57 -17.39 27.45
C ALA A 292 -28.17 -16.87 26.05
N ALA A 293 -27.15 -16.01 25.96
CA ALA A 293 -26.65 -15.52 24.67
C ALA A 293 -26.05 -16.65 23.82
N TRP A 294 -25.44 -17.67 24.43
CA TRP A 294 -24.91 -18.84 23.72
C TRP A 294 -25.99 -19.82 23.27
N GLU A 295 -27.14 -19.83 23.94
CA GLU A 295 -28.32 -20.63 23.57
C GLU A 295 -29.19 -19.94 22.53
N ASP A 296 -28.98 -18.65 22.27
CA ASP A 296 -29.70 -17.89 21.25
C ASP A 296 -29.45 -18.46 19.83
N PRO A 297 -30.49 -19.01 19.17
CA PRO A 297 -30.35 -19.58 17.84
C PRO A 297 -29.95 -18.54 16.79
N ALA A 298 -30.36 -17.28 16.94
CA ALA A 298 -30.04 -16.22 15.98
C ALA A 298 -28.54 -15.88 15.99
N LEU A 299 -27.91 -15.93 17.17
CA LEU A 299 -26.47 -15.74 17.29
C LEU A 299 -25.69 -16.90 16.66
N ARG A 300 -26.18 -18.14 16.83
CA ARG A 300 -25.55 -19.33 16.25
C ARG A 300 -25.59 -19.32 14.73
N GLU A 301 -26.76 -19.06 14.15
CA GLU A 301 -26.92 -18.95 12.70
C GLU A 301 -25.97 -17.90 12.12
N LYS A 302 -25.92 -16.72 12.74
CA LYS A 302 -25.06 -15.63 12.26
C LYS A 302 -23.57 -15.89 12.45
N ALA A 303 -23.19 -16.60 13.50
CA ALA A 303 -21.80 -16.98 13.70
C ALA A 303 -21.35 -18.06 12.70
N GLU A 304 -22.24 -18.98 12.32
CA GLU A 304 -22.01 -19.93 11.24
C GLU A 304 -21.87 -19.24 9.87
N GLU A 305 -22.72 -18.25 9.56
CA GLU A 305 -22.58 -17.41 8.35
C GLU A 305 -21.19 -16.74 8.25
N LEU A 306 -20.63 -16.34 9.40
CA LEU A 306 -19.32 -15.70 9.50
C LEU A 306 -18.15 -16.69 9.57
N GLY A 307 -18.40 -18.01 9.52
CA GLY A 307 -17.36 -19.04 9.62
C GLY A 307 -16.72 -19.13 11.01
N LEU A 308 -17.43 -18.70 12.05
CA LEU A 308 -16.99 -18.69 13.44
C LEU A 308 -17.81 -19.69 14.27
N PRO A 309 -17.49 -20.99 14.24
CA PRO A 309 -18.26 -21.99 14.96
C PRO A 309 -18.22 -21.74 16.47
N LEU A 310 -19.41 -21.56 17.07
CA LEU A 310 -19.63 -21.35 18.50
C LEU A 310 -19.57 -22.68 19.28
N ALA A 311 -18.55 -23.50 19.02
CA ALA A 311 -18.33 -24.74 19.76
C ALA A 311 -17.86 -24.45 21.19
N GLN A 312 -18.30 -25.26 22.15
CA GLN A 312 -17.99 -25.12 23.58
C GLN A 312 -16.48 -25.24 23.88
N ASP A 313 -15.69 -25.75 22.93
CA ASP A 313 -14.22 -25.87 23.00
C ASP A 313 -13.49 -25.00 21.95
N GLY A 314 -14.22 -24.11 21.26
CA GLY A 314 -13.68 -23.29 20.19
C GLY A 314 -12.78 -22.14 20.68
N PRO A 315 -11.93 -21.57 19.79
CA PRO A 315 -11.08 -20.42 20.12
C PRO A 315 -11.90 -19.19 20.56
N VAL A 316 -13.15 -19.09 20.10
CA VAL A 316 -14.11 -18.03 20.48
C VAL A 316 -14.58 -18.21 21.93
N TRP A 317 -14.76 -19.45 22.39
CA TRP A 317 -15.12 -19.76 23.78
C TRP A 317 -14.02 -19.34 24.76
N GLN A 318 -12.76 -19.66 24.42
CA GLN A 318 -11.60 -19.29 25.26
C GLN A 318 -11.34 -17.77 25.30
N ALA A 319 -11.72 -17.03 24.25
CA ALA A 319 -11.53 -15.60 24.16
C ALA A 319 -12.49 -14.77 25.05
N GLY A 320 -13.51 -15.39 25.66
CA GLY A 320 -14.37 -14.79 26.69
C GLY A 320 -15.33 -13.69 26.21
N LYS A 321 -15.86 -12.89 27.15
CA LYS A 321 -16.92 -11.86 26.94
C LYS A 321 -16.63 -10.89 25.79
N GLY A 322 -15.36 -10.56 25.56
CA GLY A 322 -14.94 -9.66 24.48
C GLY A 322 -15.10 -10.25 23.08
N ALA A 323 -15.05 -11.58 22.93
CA ALA A 323 -15.31 -12.23 21.65
C ALA A 323 -16.81 -12.26 21.32
N VAL A 324 -17.66 -12.61 22.29
CA VAL A 324 -19.12 -12.62 22.12
C VAL A 324 -19.64 -11.24 21.76
N HIS A 325 -19.20 -10.19 22.44
CA HIS A 325 -19.62 -8.81 22.14
C HIS A 325 -19.14 -8.33 20.76
N ARG A 326 -17.97 -8.79 20.30
CA ARG A 326 -17.47 -8.48 18.95
C ARG A 326 -18.28 -9.22 17.88
N VAL A 327 -18.60 -10.49 18.08
CA VAL A 327 -19.45 -11.27 17.16
C VAL A 327 -20.85 -10.67 17.11
N TRP A 328 -21.44 -10.31 18.25
CA TRP A 328 -22.74 -9.64 18.34
C TRP A 328 -22.76 -8.30 17.58
N HIS A 329 -21.71 -7.49 17.73
CA HIS A 329 -21.58 -6.23 17.01
C HIS A 329 -21.33 -6.43 15.50
N MET A 330 -20.51 -7.42 15.11
CA MET A 330 -20.30 -7.76 13.70
C MET A 330 -21.56 -8.33 13.04
N ALA A 331 -22.40 -9.01 13.81
CA ALA A 331 -23.70 -9.51 13.40
C ALA A 331 -24.75 -8.40 13.19
N GLY A 332 -24.45 -7.15 13.57
CA GLY A 332 -25.39 -6.03 13.45
C GLY A 332 -26.64 -6.17 14.31
N LEU A 333 -26.57 -7.00 15.35
CA LEU A 333 -27.66 -7.17 16.31
C LEU A 333 -27.73 -5.93 17.23
N PRO A 334 -28.92 -5.47 17.62
CA PRO A 334 -29.07 -4.36 18.55
C PRO A 334 -28.25 -4.64 19.81
N MET A 335 -27.60 -3.61 20.35
CA MET A 335 -26.86 -3.69 21.60
C MET A 335 -27.77 -4.30 22.66
N LEU A 336 -27.24 -5.26 23.44
CA LEU A 336 -27.90 -5.86 24.62
C LEU A 336 -28.17 -4.85 25.76
N LYS A 337 -28.25 -3.56 25.44
CA LYS A 337 -28.50 -2.46 26.37
C LYS A 337 -29.90 -2.54 26.98
N ASP A 338 -30.87 -3.07 26.21
CA ASP A 338 -32.26 -3.17 26.68
C ASP A 338 -32.45 -4.27 27.75
N ALA A 339 -31.50 -5.22 27.86
CA ALA A 339 -31.52 -6.21 28.94
C ALA A 339 -30.97 -5.63 30.26
N ASP A 340 -29.98 -4.73 30.18
CA ASP A 340 -29.46 -4.03 31.36
C ASP A 340 -30.46 -2.97 31.87
N GLU A 341 -31.16 -2.24 30.97
CA GLU A 341 -32.23 -1.30 31.36
C GLU A 341 -33.49 -2.01 31.89
N ALA A 342 -33.82 -3.23 31.42
CA ALA A 342 -34.90 -4.03 31.99
C ALA A 342 -34.58 -4.62 33.39
N LEU A 343 -33.30 -4.66 33.79
CA LEU A 343 -32.84 -5.14 35.09
C LEU A 343 -32.56 -4.01 36.09
N GLU A 344 -32.28 -2.79 35.62
CA GLU A 344 -32.14 -1.60 36.48
C GLU A 344 -33.50 -1.01 36.95
N GLY A 345 -34.63 -1.54 36.45
CA GLY A 345 -35.98 -1.13 36.85
C GLY A 345 -36.48 -1.64 38.21
N GLU A 346 -35.72 -2.48 38.92
CA GLU A 346 -36.02 -2.85 40.30
C GLU A 346 -35.13 -2.06 41.27
N ASP A 347 -35.64 -0.89 41.67
CA ASP A 347 -35.10 -0.01 42.71
C ASP A 347 -34.82 -0.76 44.02
N VAL A 348 -33.57 -1.17 44.24
CA VAL A 348 -33.08 -1.49 45.60
C VAL A 348 -32.84 -0.16 46.31
N VAL A 349 -33.92 0.39 46.88
CA VAL A 349 -33.88 1.45 47.88
C VAL A 349 -33.11 0.93 49.10
N VAL A 350 -31.79 1.09 49.11
CA VAL A 350 -30.96 0.91 50.30
C VAL A 350 -31.24 2.09 51.24
N ARG A 351 -32.32 1.96 52.03
CA ARG A 351 -32.53 2.80 53.22
C ARG A 351 -31.37 2.58 54.17
N ARG A 352 -30.47 3.56 54.26
CA ARG A 352 -29.55 3.69 55.39
C ARG A 352 -30.36 3.83 56.68
N ARG A 353 -30.14 2.92 57.63
CA ARG A 353 -30.34 3.15 59.06
C ARG A 353 -28.99 3.14 59.73
#